data_AF-A0A261FIU8-F1
#
_entry.id   AF-A0A261FIU8-F1
#
_cell.length_a   1.000
_cell.length_b   1.000
_cell.length_c   1.000
_cell.angle_alpha   90.00
_cell.angle_beta   90.00
_cell.angle_gamma   90.00
#
_symmetry.space_group_name_H-M   'P 1'
#
loop_
_entity.id
_entity.type
_entity.pdbx_description
1 polymer ?
#
loop_
_entity_poly.entity_id
_entity_poly.type
_entity_poly.pdbx_seq_one_letter_code
_entity_poly.pdbx_strand_id
1 'polypeptide(L)'
;MNDTGKMNEAELLEMFGLTSEQVEQDARRVEDETQDDGIIGPVYYGLHMIQRNDEPVATLTVKMPASQLQKVTEAAKKYHISRSEYVRRKLVEA
;
A
#
# COMPACT_ATOMS: atom_id res chain seq x y z
N MET A 1 -27.95 -27.83 -7.83
CA MET A 1 -26.51 -27.54 -7.79
C MET A 1 -26.32 -26.21 -8.50
N ASN A 2 -25.94 -25.17 -7.76
CA ASN A 2 -25.85 -23.80 -8.28
C ASN A 2 -24.63 -23.70 -9.20
N ASP A 3 -24.88 -23.43 -10.48
CA ASP A 3 -23.85 -23.09 -11.45
C ASP A 3 -23.34 -21.69 -11.07
N THR A 4 -22.10 -21.64 -10.61
CA THR A 4 -21.49 -20.40 -10.11
C THR A 4 -21.12 -19.57 -11.34
N GLY A 5 -21.62 -18.34 -11.44
CA GLY A 5 -21.39 -17.43 -12.56
C GLY A 5 -19.90 -17.23 -12.84
N LYS A 6 -19.32 -18.08 -13.69
CA LYS A 6 -17.98 -17.92 -14.22
C LYS A 6 -18.10 -16.97 -15.42
N MET A 7 -17.76 -15.70 -15.22
CA MET A 7 -17.35 -14.86 -16.34
C MET A 7 -16.21 -15.55 -17.06
N ASN A 8 -16.28 -15.61 -18.38
CA ASN A 8 -15.19 -16.17 -19.17
C ASN A 8 -14.01 -15.19 -19.19
N GLU A 9 -12.81 -15.70 -19.53
CA GLU A 9 -11.58 -14.89 -19.51
C GLU A 9 -11.69 -13.64 -20.39
N ALA A 10 -12.32 -13.75 -21.56
CA ALA A 10 -12.49 -12.63 -22.48
C ALA A 10 -13.36 -11.51 -21.88
N GLU A 11 -14.46 -11.87 -21.22
CA GLU A 11 -15.35 -10.92 -20.52
C GLU A 11 -14.65 -10.22 -19.36
N LEU A 12 -13.79 -10.93 -18.62
CA LEU A 12 -13.00 -10.37 -17.52
C LEU A 12 -11.94 -9.39 -18.03
N LEU A 13 -11.21 -9.77 -19.09
CA LEU A 13 -10.19 -8.95 -19.70
C LEU A 13 -10.78 -7.66 -20.29
N GLU A 14 -11.92 -7.77 -20.99
CA GLU A 14 -12.63 -6.61 -21.53
C GLU A 14 -13.12 -5.67 -20.42
N MET A 15 -13.69 -6.20 -19.33
CA MET A 15 -14.18 -5.41 -18.21
C MET A 15 -13.11 -4.52 -17.56
N PHE A 16 -11.85 -4.99 -17.54
CA PHE A 16 -10.73 -4.24 -16.97
C PHE A 16 -9.84 -3.57 -18.02
N GLY A 17 -10.17 -3.68 -19.30
CA GLY A 17 -9.37 -3.12 -20.39
C GLY A 17 -7.97 -3.73 -20.49
N LEU A 18 -7.84 -5.03 -20.16
CA LEU A 18 -6.59 -5.76 -20.14
C LEU A 18 -6.52 -6.76 -21.29
N THR A 19 -5.30 -7.17 -21.63
CA THR A 19 -5.03 -8.26 -22.59
C THR A 19 -4.46 -9.47 -21.85
N SER A 20 -4.64 -10.68 -22.38
CA SER A 20 -4.06 -11.89 -21.80
C SER A 20 -2.53 -11.78 -21.66
N GLU A 21 -1.86 -11.17 -22.64
CA GLU A 21 -0.41 -10.96 -22.61
C GLU A 21 0.03 -10.07 -21.45
N GLN A 22 -0.70 -8.99 -21.17
CA GLN A 22 -0.44 -8.13 -20.01
C GLN A 22 -0.63 -8.87 -18.70
N VAL A 23 -1.69 -9.68 -18.59
CA VAL A 23 -1.95 -10.48 -17.38
C VAL A 23 -0.86 -11.52 -17.16
N GLU A 24 -0.40 -12.19 -18.21
CA GLU A 24 0.73 -13.13 -18.11
C GLU A 24 2.03 -12.44 -17.72
N GLN A 25 2.30 -11.25 -18.27
CA GLN A 25 3.50 -10.50 -17.95
C GLN A 25 3.48 -9.98 -16.50
N ASP A 26 2.31 -9.54 -16.02
CA ASP A 26 2.11 -9.09 -14.66
C ASP A 26 2.21 -10.26 -13.67
N ALA A 27 1.63 -11.42 -14.00
CA ALA A 27 1.76 -12.63 -13.20
C ALA A 27 3.24 -13.06 -13.05
N ARG A 28 3.99 -13.09 -14.15
CA ARG A 28 5.43 -13.41 -14.12
C ARG A 28 6.24 -12.42 -13.27
N ARG A 29 5.82 -11.15 -13.23
CA ARG A 29 6.49 -10.11 -12.43
C ARG A 29 6.21 -10.28 -10.94
N VAL A 30 4.98 -10.60 -10.57
CA VAL A 30 4.57 -10.83 -9.17
C VAL A 30 5.11 -12.16 -8.63
N GLU A 31 5.26 -13.17 -9.49
CA GLU A 31 5.84 -14.47 -9.12
C GLU A 31 7.37 -14.43 -8.97
N ASP A 32 8.04 -13.39 -9.51
CA ASP A 32 9.47 -13.22 -9.41
C ASP A 32 9.84 -12.43 -8.15
N GLU A 33 10.17 -13.14 -7.08
CA GLU A 33 10.59 -12.58 -5.78
C GLU A 33 11.87 -11.72 -5.85
N THR A 34 12.58 -11.73 -6.98
CA THR A 34 13.81 -10.94 -7.19
C THR A 34 13.57 -9.62 -7.91
N GLN A 35 12.36 -9.41 -8.47
CA GLN A 35 11.96 -8.18 -9.14
C GLN A 35 10.97 -7.39 -8.28
N ASP A 36 11.07 -6.06 -8.34
CA ASP A 36 10.08 -5.17 -7.71
C ASP A 36 8.84 -5.12 -8.60
N ASP A 37 7.71 -5.64 -8.09
CA ASP A 37 6.43 -5.64 -8.81
C ASP A 37 5.75 -4.26 -8.78
N GLY A 38 6.23 -3.32 -7.95
CA GLY A 38 5.67 -1.98 -7.79
C GLY A 38 4.32 -1.94 -7.06
N ILE A 39 3.80 -3.10 -6.63
CA ILE A 39 2.53 -3.28 -5.93
C ILE A 39 2.81 -3.46 -4.42
N ILE A 40 3.85 -4.24 -4.09
CA ILE A 40 4.32 -4.50 -2.74
C ILE A 40 5.86 -4.50 -2.79
N GLY A 41 6.49 -3.54 -2.08
CA GLY A 41 7.95 -3.44 -2.04
C GLY A 41 8.63 -4.77 -1.65
N PRO A 42 9.92 -4.96 -2.00
CA PRO A 42 10.58 -6.26 -2.00
C PRO A 42 10.35 -7.05 -0.72
N VAL A 43 9.76 -8.24 -0.87
CA VAL A 43 9.39 -9.12 0.23
C VAL A 43 10.60 -9.97 0.61
N TYR A 44 11.26 -9.62 1.71
CA TYR A 44 12.22 -10.50 2.37
C TYR A 44 11.61 -10.98 3.69
N TYR A 45 11.32 -12.28 3.79
CA TYR A 45 10.83 -12.94 5.01
C TYR A 45 9.69 -12.20 5.73
N GLY A 46 8.54 -12.07 5.08
CA GLY A 46 7.28 -11.70 5.75
C GLY A 46 7.18 -10.25 6.27
N LEU A 47 8.13 -9.38 5.92
CA LEU A 47 8.08 -7.95 6.24
C LEU A 47 8.09 -7.14 4.95
N HIS A 48 7.00 -6.41 4.70
CA HIS A 48 6.94 -5.38 3.66
C HIS A 48 7.94 -4.28 4.03
N MET A 49 9.10 -4.24 3.37
CA MET A 49 9.99 -3.09 3.49
C MET A 49 9.36 -1.94 2.72
N ILE A 50 8.96 -0.90 3.47
CA ILE A 50 8.63 0.41 2.92
C ILE A 50 9.80 0.83 2.02
N GLN A 51 9.48 1.28 0.80
CA GLN A 51 10.42 1.78 -0.21
C GLN A 51 11.65 2.45 0.44
N ARG A 52 12.85 1.99 0.06
CA ARG A 52 14.10 2.69 0.41
C ARG A 52 14.10 4.03 -0.31
N ASN A 53 13.55 5.06 0.33
CA ASN A 53 13.94 6.43 0.03
C ASN A 53 15.38 6.58 0.54
N ASP A 54 16.34 6.77 -0.36
CA ASP A 54 17.76 7.04 -0.03
C ASP A 54 17.96 8.41 0.65
N GLU A 55 16.88 9.13 0.95
CA GLU A 55 16.93 10.36 1.71
C GLU A 55 17.21 10.06 3.20
N PRO A 56 18.26 10.65 3.78
CA PRO A 56 18.58 10.45 5.19
C PRO A 56 17.43 10.96 6.08
N VAL A 57 16.77 10.02 6.76
CA VAL A 57 15.69 10.34 7.71
C VAL A 57 16.26 10.73 9.08
N ALA A 58 15.72 11.79 9.68
CA ALA A 58 16.04 12.21 11.04
C ALA A 58 14.88 11.90 12.01
N THR A 59 15.21 11.55 13.27
CA THR A 59 14.20 11.26 14.30
C THR A 59 13.70 12.53 14.99
N LEU A 60 12.39 12.74 14.99
CA LEU A 60 11.72 13.79 15.77
C LEU A 60 10.92 13.17 16.93
N THR A 61 11.15 13.65 18.16
CA THR A 61 10.33 13.31 19.33
C THR A 61 9.57 14.54 19.80
N VAL A 62 8.24 14.44 19.91
CA VAL A 62 7.38 15.53 20.38
C VAL A 62 6.68 15.11 21.67
N LYS A 63 6.74 15.96 22.69
CA LYS A 63 5.92 15.81 23.91
C LYS A 63 4.63 16.62 23.74
N MET A 64 3.49 15.99 24.02
CA MET A 64 2.19 16.64 23.97
C MET A 64 1.26 16.07 25.05
N PRO A 65 0.21 16.81 25.45
CA PRO A 65 -0.81 16.30 26.37
C PRO A 65 -1.48 15.03 25.83
N ALA A 66 -1.80 14.09 26.73
CA ALA A 66 -2.44 12.82 26.37
C ALA A 66 -3.78 13.02 25.63
N SER A 67 -4.56 14.03 26.03
CA SER A 67 -5.83 14.37 25.38
C SER A 67 -5.64 14.83 23.92
N GLN A 68 -4.55 15.53 23.62
CA GLN A 68 -4.22 15.95 22.26
C GLN A 68 -3.74 14.76 21.42
N LEU A 69 -2.95 13.86 22.00
CA LEU A 69 -2.50 12.64 21.33
C LEU A 69 -3.68 11.71 20.97
N GLN A 70 -4.72 11.65 21.81
CA GLN A 70 -5.95 10.91 21.52
C GLN A 70 -6.68 11.51 20.31
N LYS A 71 -6.86 12.83 20.26
CA LYS A 71 -7.47 13.51 19.09
C LYS A 71 -6.70 13.24 17.80
N VAL A 72 -5.36 13.28 17.85
CA VAL A 72 -4.50 12.92 16.72
C VAL A 72 -4.71 11.47 16.30
N THR A 73 -4.83 10.56 17.26
CA THR A 73 -5.06 9.13 17.00
C THR A 73 -6.40 8.89 16.31
N GLU A 74 -7.46 9.54 16.77
CA GLU A 74 -8.78 9.44 16.15
C GLU A 74 -8.81 10.05 14.76
N ALA A 75 -8.16 11.20 14.55
CA ALA A 75 -8.04 11.81 13.23
C ALA A 75 -7.30 10.90 12.25
N ALA A 76 -6.14 10.35 12.65
CA ALA A 76 -5.38 9.41 11.82
C ALA A 76 -6.21 8.19 11.39
N LYS A 77 -7.03 7.64 12.31
CA LYS A 77 -7.96 6.55 12.00
C LYS A 77 -8.99 6.92 10.93
N LYS A 78 -9.54 8.14 10.94
CA LYS A 78 -10.50 8.61 9.92
C LYS A 78 -9.89 8.64 8.52
N TYR A 79 -8.59 8.89 8.42
CA TYR A 79 -7.85 8.90 7.15
C TYR A 79 -7.24 7.53 6.80
N HIS A 80 -7.47 6.49 7.62
CA HIS A 80 -6.88 5.16 7.44
C HIS A 80 -5.33 5.17 7.31
N ILE A 81 -4.67 6.10 8.01
CA ILE A 81 -3.20 6.21 8.03
C ILE A 81 -2.64 6.06 9.44
N SER A 82 -1.33 5.82 9.55
CA SER A 82 -0.66 5.75 10.84
C SER A 82 -0.63 7.11 11.55
N ARG A 83 -0.49 7.08 12.88
CA ARG A 83 -0.38 8.31 13.69
C ARG A 83 0.84 9.15 13.29
N SER A 84 1.99 8.51 13.07
CA SER A 84 3.21 9.20 12.65
C SER A 84 3.06 9.81 11.26
N GLU A 85 2.39 9.13 10.33
CA GLU A 85 2.12 9.65 9.00
C GLU A 85 1.18 10.86 9.04
N TYR A 86 0.10 10.78 9.82
CA TYR A 86 -0.81 11.91 10.01
C TYR A 86 -0.09 13.15 10.58
N VAL A 87 0.77 12.94 11.59
CA VAL A 87 1.57 14.03 12.17
C VAL A 87 2.55 14.60 11.15
N ARG A 88 3.24 13.77 10.37
CA ARG A 88 4.14 14.23 9.30
C ARG A 88 3.41 15.11 8.30
N ARG A 89 2.25 14.68 7.79
CA ARG A 89 1.45 15.48 6.83
C ARG A 89 1.05 16.83 7.41
N LYS A 90 0.60 16.86 8.67
CA LYS A 90 0.20 18.11 9.33
C LYS A 90 1.36 19.05 9.63
N LEU A 91 2.59 18.54 9.78
CA LEU A 91 3.79 19.36 9.94
C LEU A 91 4.32 19.91 8.62
N VAL A 92 4.15 19.18 7.50
CA VAL A 92 4.56 19.63 6.16
C VAL A 92 3.55 20.61 5.56
N GLU A 93 2.26 20.51 5.92
CA GLU A 93 1.20 21.45 5.53
C GLU A 93 1.22 22.79 6.31
N ALA A 94 2.11 22.95 7.30
CA ALA A 94 2.21 24.12 8.18
C ALA A 94 3.41 25.02 7.80
#